data_AF-A0A8J2NSQ6-F1
#
_entry.id   AF-A0A8J2NSQ6-F1
#
_cell.length_a   1.000
_cell.length_b   1.000
_cell.length_c   1.000
_cell.angle_alpha   90.00
_cell.angle_beta   90.00
_cell.angle_gamma   90.00
#
_symmetry.space_group_name_H-M   'P 1'
#
loop_
_entity.id
_entity.type
_entity.pdbx_description
1 polymer ?
#
loop_
_entity_poly.entity_id
_entity_poly.type
_entity_poly.pdbx_seq_one_letter_code
_entity_poly.pdbx_strand_id
1 'polypeptide(L)'
;MSLHTSKNCTAEDCQRLWETVVLPNLKHQKQKMGLNDIQKLMALVKIWGDRSWDAVASGMGRGYSAFQCFSAYEYFSPGEIDTTTRDQIRHNETQLGVYKFNKVVKLGNEFLSNITKEKFANLACQVTGVLVDAPNIPLQTMAEHYNRFSNPDVQKRTFKLVEDLLLLVCMVKMRAYLIQDKSFAPLRYYLPWRFVSTWACRADIIFGRKTAVWSREEDLKLLQYAANKQKFDWKLFSLKLGPDKNRKNTRGRYVRLQERLRYESFDNIRQEYEKQDRNCAAYTSFPKYIKPLQDVLNFPQSEVPSYEQLCHSPDDTILWNYLQSFDKIIIEETLRDLKEVAVHAEQFLKLPNEKQLAYPHEKSKPIDRRKFVRGDSASTASAIHLRKVALKPKEEVENLTTFQMEVYSHFECFKAKSVKTRTERKYLPSVSELLKMAEIHSILCPPKSKVNKENPTDGVTLDDNGYPILDT
;
A
#
# COMPACT_ATOMS: atom_id res chain seq x y z
N MET A 1 -35.34 -13.27 10.75
CA MET A 1 -34.71 -13.95 9.60
C MET A 1 -33.23 -13.61 9.58
N SER A 2 -32.38 -14.61 9.83
CA SER A 2 -30.92 -14.52 9.67
C SER A 2 -30.55 -14.28 8.22
N LEU A 3 -29.70 -13.30 7.93
CA LEU A 3 -28.94 -13.29 6.68
C LEU A 3 -27.78 -14.27 6.82
N HIS A 4 -28.06 -15.52 6.43
CA HIS A 4 -27.04 -16.45 6.00
C HIS A 4 -26.27 -15.81 4.84
N THR A 5 -24.94 -15.85 4.91
CA THR A 5 -24.05 -15.66 3.76
C THR A 5 -24.34 -16.78 2.76
N SER A 6 -25.25 -16.52 1.81
CA SER A 6 -25.47 -17.44 0.70
C SER A 6 -24.28 -17.35 -0.24
N LYS A 7 -23.53 -18.46 -0.29
CA LYS A 7 -22.82 -18.90 -1.49
C LYS A 7 -23.71 -18.65 -2.72
N ASN A 8 -23.12 -18.10 -3.77
CA ASN A 8 -23.65 -17.87 -5.13
C ASN A 8 -23.98 -16.39 -5.46
N CYS A 9 -22.94 -15.60 -5.73
CA CYS A 9 -23.06 -14.42 -6.59
C CYS A 9 -23.33 -14.92 -8.02
N THR A 10 -24.38 -14.48 -8.70
CA THR A 10 -24.64 -14.88 -10.09
C THR A 10 -23.64 -14.22 -11.05
N ALA A 11 -23.52 -14.75 -12.27
CA ALA A 11 -22.64 -14.17 -13.29
C ALA A 11 -23.05 -12.72 -13.64
N GLU A 12 -24.36 -12.44 -13.64
CA GLU A 12 -24.90 -11.09 -13.86
C GLU A 12 -24.61 -10.15 -12.69
N ASP A 13 -24.65 -10.61 -11.43
CA ASP A 13 -24.31 -9.79 -10.26
C ASP A 13 -22.83 -9.40 -10.24
N CYS A 14 -21.96 -10.33 -10.63
CA CYS A 14 -20.53 -10.06 -10.77
C CYS A 14 -20.23 -9.10 -11.93
N GLN A 15 -20.95 -9.22 -13.05
CA GLN A 15 -20.81 -8.34 -14.20
C GLN A 15 -21.29 -6.92 -13.86
N ARG A 16 -22.44 -6.78 -13.19
CA ARG A 16 -22.95 -5.49 -12.71
C ARG A 16 -22.00 -4.85 -11.72
N LEU A 17 -21.46 -5.59 -10.74
CA LEU A 17 -20.46 -5.06 -9.79
C LEU A 17 -19.17 -4.59 -10.50
N TRP A 18 -18.74 -5.32 -11.53
CA TRP A 18 -17.57 -4.97 -12.33
C TRP A 18 -17.79 -3.69 -13.16
N GLU A 19 -18.93 -3.57 -13.83
CA GLU A 19 -19.27 -2.44 -14.70
C GLU A 19 -19.64 -1.16 -13.93
N THR A 20 -20.26 -1.29 -12.74
CA THR A 20 -20.73 -0.13 -11.95
C THR A 20 -19.71 0.35 -10.92
N VAL A 21 -18.93 -0.54 -10.28
CA VAL A 21 -18.05 -0.17 -9.15
C VAL A 21 -16.58 -0.17 -9.56
N VAL A 22 -16.16 -1.08 -10.43
CA VAL A 22 -14.72 -1.35 -10.67
C VAL A 22 -14.20 -0.70 -11.95
N LEU A 23 -14.93 -0.78 -13.08
CA LEU A 23 -14.49 -0.27 -14.39
C LEU A 23 -14.32 1.26 -14.45
N PRO A 24 -15.24 2.08 -13.90
CA PRO A 24 -15.12 3.55 -13.92
C PRO A 24 -13.93 4.05 -13.09
N ASN A 25 -13.63 3.38 -11.97
CA ASN A 25 -12.53 3.68 -11.07
C ASN A 25 -11.14 3.31 -11.64
N LEU A 26 -11.09 2.42 -12.64
CA LEU A 26 -9.85 1.99 -13.29
C LEU A 26 -9.46 2.83 -14.52
N LYS A 27 -10.39 3.54 -15.15
CA LYS A 27 -10.12 4.28 -16.41
C LYS A 27 -9.80 5.77 -16.23
N HIS A 28 -10.17 6.43 -15.14
CA HIS A 28 -10.04 7.89 -15.01
C HIS A 28 -9.11 8.39 -13.89
N GLN A 29 -7.92 7.79 -13.75
CA GLN A 29 -6.86 8.41 -12.95
C GLN A 29 -5.95 9.34 -13.78
N LYS A 30 -6.07 10.64 -13.45
CA LYS A 30 -5.03 11.69 -13.41
C LYS A 30 -4.97 12.69 -14.58
N GLN A 31 -5.80 13.72 -14.47
CA GLN A 31 -5.29 15.10 -14.42
C GLN A 31 -6.03 15.83 -13.29
N LYS A 32 -5.28 16.37 -12.32
CA LYS A 32 -5.87 17.30 -11.33
C LYS A 32 -6.01 18.65 -12.03
N MET A 33 -7.23 19.17 -12.07
CA MET A 33 -7.54 20.46 -12.69
C MET A 33 -6.88 21.58 -11.87
N GLY A 34 -5.97 22.34 -12.48
CA GLY A 34 -5.28 23.45 -11.81
C GLY A 34 -6.15 24.71 -11.73
N LEU A 35 -5.73 25.71 -10.96
CA LEU A 35 -6.46 26.99 -10.83
C LEU A 35 -6.73 27.67 -12.18
N ASN A 36 -5.75 27.70 -13.09
CA ASN A 36 -5.95 28.25 -14.44
C ASN A 36 -6.95 27.42 -15.27
N ASP A 37 -6.98 26.10 -15.07
CA ASP A 37 -7.94 25.24 -15.73
C ASP A 37 -9.35 25.48 -15.16
N ILE A 38 -9.48 25.72 -13.85
CA ILE A 38 -10.76 26.08 -13.20
C ILE A 38 -11.25 27.45 -13.68
N GLN A 39 -10.38 28.45 -13.79
CA GLN A 39 -10.74 29.77 -14.33
C GLN A 39 -11.20 29.66 -15.79
N LYS A 40 -10.48 28.89 -16.62
CA LYS A 40 -10.87 28.64 -18.00
C LYS A 40 -12.18 27.87 -18.09
N LEU A 41 -12.40 26.89 -17.22
CA LEU A 41 -13.65 26.15 -17.10
C LEU A 41 -14.82 27.09 -16.80
N MET A 42 -14.70 27.97 -15.80
CA MET A 42 -15.73 28.95 -15.44
C MET A 42 -16.05 29.89 -16.62
N ALA A 43 -15.03 30.32 -17.36
CA ALA A 43 -15.21 31.14 -18.56
C ALA A 43 -15.94 30.40 -19.68
N LEU A 44 -15.59 29.13 -19.94
CA LEU A 44 -16.23 28.33 -20.99
C LEU A 44 -17.68 27.97 -20.64
N VAL A 45 -17.98 27.68 -19.37
CA VAL A 45 -19.35 27.43 -18.91
C VAL A 45 -20.22 28.67 -19.05
N LYS A 46 -19.66 29.87 -18.80
CA LYS A 46 -20.37 31.14 -19.04
C LYS A 46 -20.71 31.38 -20.52
N ILE A 47 -19.88 30.88 -21.44
CA ILE A 47 -20.07 31.07 -22.89
C ILE A 47 -21.06 30.05 -23.47
N TRP A 48 -20.97 28.79 -23.06
CA TRP A 48 -21.72 27.68 -23.66
C TRP A 48 -22.93 27.22 -22.83
N GLY A 49 -23.10 27.74 -21.63
CA GLY A 49 -24.16 27.35 -20.70
C GLY A 49 -23.92 25.99 -20.03
N ASP A 50 -24.82 25.65 -19.11
CA ASP A 50 -24.80 24.44 -18.27
C ASP A 50 -25.28 23.16 -18.99
N ARG A 51 -25.67 23.25 -20.26
CA ARG A 51 -26.27 22.14 -21.02
C ARG A 51 -25.32 21.47 -22.02
N SER A 52 -24.12 22.01 -22.25
CA SER A 52 -23.24 21.55 -23.33
C SER A 52 -21.83 21.18 -22.85
N TRP A 53 -21.74 20.27 -21.89
CA TRP A 53 -20.47 19.86 -21.26
C TRP A 53 -19.44 19.24 -22.21
N ASP A 54 -19.88 18.61 -23.30
CA ASP A 54 -18.97 18.11 -24.34
C ASP A 54 -18.27 19.23 -25.11
N ALA A 55 -18.97 20.35 -25.33
CA ALA A 55 -18.37 21.56 -25.88
C ALA A 55 -17.36 22.15 -24.89
N VAL A 56 -17.76 22.30 -23.60
CA VAL A 56 -16.89 22.78 -22.50
C VAL A 56 -15.60 21.97 -22.42
N ALA A 57 -15.70 20.64 -22.41
CA ALA A 57 -14.56 19.73 -22.42
C ALA A 57 -13.66 19.89 -23.64
N SER A 58 -14.26 20.03 -24.83
CA SER A 58 -13.52 20.27 -26.08
C SER A 58 -12.76 21.61 -26.02
N GLY A 59 -13.38 22.67 -25.51
CA GLY A 59 -12.76 24.00 -25.35
C GLY A 59 -11.64 24.05 -24.32
N MET A 60 -11.65 23.15 -23.33
CA MET A 60 -10.57 23.04 -22.36
C MET A 60 -9.25 22.63 -23.01
N GLY A 61 -9.28 21.83 -24.09
CA GLY A 61 -8.12 21.53 -24.96
C GLY A 61 -7.04 20.63 -24.34
N ARG A 62 -7.28 20.05 -23.15
CA ARG A 62 -6.33 19.22 -22.40
C ARG A 62 -6.75 17.76 -22.23
N GLY A 63 -7.80 17.34 -22.93
CA GLY A 63 -8.36 15.99 -22.84
C GLY A 63 -9.15 15.73 -21.56
N TYR A 64 -9.67 16.79 -20.92
CA TYR A 64 -10.65 16.64 -19.85
C TYR A 64 -11.97 16.14 -20.44
N SER A 65 -12.63 15.20 -19.77
CA SER A 65 -13.96 14.75 -20.20
C SER A 65 -15.05 15.73 -19.76
N ALA A 66 -16.19 15.72 -20.46
CA ALA A 66 -17.38 16.50 -20.09
C ALA A 66 -17.74 16.37 -18.60
N PHE A 67 -17.69 15.14 -18.10
CA PHE A 67 -17.94 14.83 -16.69
C PHE A 67 -16.92 15.46 -15.73
N GLN A 68 -15.63 15.48 -16.08
CA GLN A 68 -14.61 16.12 -15.24
C GLN A 68 -14.81 17.64 -15.17
N CYS A 69 -15.21 18.27 -16.27
CA CYS A 69 -15.56 19.69 -16.32
C CYS A 69 -16.81 19.99 -15.49
N PHE A 70 -17.85 19.15 -15.60
CA PHE A 70 -19.07 19.27 -14.80
C PHE A 70 -18.79 19.17 -13.28
N SER A 71 -18.14 18.10 -12.83
CA SER A 71 -17.85 17.91 -11.39
C SER A 71 -16.95 19.00 -10.82
N ALA A 72 -16.00 19.53 -11.60
CA ALA A 72 -15.18 20.64 -11.16
C ALA A 72 -15.97 21.95 -11.08
N TYR A 73 -16.88 22.20 -12.03
CA TYR A 73 -17.74 23.39 -12.02
C TYR A 73 -18.65 23.39 -10.79
N GLU A 74 -19.35 22.29 -10.50
CA GLU A 74 -20.21 22.20 -9.30
C GLU A 74 -19.43 22.43 -8.01
N TYR A 75 -18.24 21.87 -7.89
CA TYR A 75 -17.42 21.99 -6.69
C TYR A 75 -16.91 23.43 -6.44
N PHE A 76 -16.66 24.20 -7.50
CA PHE A 76 -16.06 25.55 -7.40
C PHE A 76 -17.02 26.68 -7.74
N SER A 77 -18.26 26.38 -8.15
CA SER A 77 -19.25 27.41 -8.45
C SER A 77 -19.61 28.14 -7.15
N PRO A 78 -19.55 29.48 -7.14
CA PRO A 78 -19.95 30.26 -5.98
C PRO A 78 -21.48 30.24 -5.89
N GLY A 79 -22.04 29.26 -5.20
CA GLY A 79 -23.32 29.45 -4.52
C GLY A 79 -23.14 30.58 -3.50
N GLU A 80 -24.05 31.56 -3.51
CA GLU A 80 -24.03 32.79 -2.72
C GLU A 80 -23.65 32.54 -1.25
N ILE A 81 -22.38 32.75 -0.88
CA ILE A 81 -21.97 32.85 0.52
C ILE A 81 -20.98 33.99 0.63
N ASP A 82 -21.44 35.06 1.28
CA ASP A 82 -20.67 36.27 1.59
C ASP A 82 -19.45 35.93 2.47
N THR A 83 -18.34 36.58 2.13
CA THR A 83 -17.04 36.52 2.79
C THR A 83 -17.08 36.81 4.29
N THR A 84 -18.03 37.61 4.76
CA THR A 84 -18.22 37.92 6.20
C THR A 84 -18.67 36.69 7.00
N THR A 85 -19.41 35.77 6.37
CA THR A 85 -19.90 34.53 6.99
C THR A 85 -18.79 33.49 7.13
N ARG A 86 -17.75 33.51 6.29
CA ARG A 86 -16.62 32.55 6.35
C ARG A 86 -15.79 32.66 7.63
N ASP A 87 -15.57 33.88 8.12
CA ASP A 87 -14.76 34.10 9.32
C ASP A 87 -15.57 33.87 10.61
N GLN A 88 -16.89 34.13 10.59
CA GLN A 88 -17.81 33.73 11.66
C GLN A 88 -18.05 32.22 11.72
N ILE A 89 -18.04 31.52 10.58
CA ILE A 89 -18.10 30.05 10.53
C ILE A 89 -16.86 29.44 11.19
N ARG A 90 -15.65 29.93 10.91
CA ARG A 90 -14.42 29.46 11.61
C ARG A 90 -14.46 29.67 13.12
N HIS A 91 -14.97 30.82 13.57
CA HIS A 91 -15.04 31.11 15.01
C HIS A 91 -16.14 30.27 15.71
N ASN A 92 -17.29 30.10 15.07
CA ASN A 92 -18.39 29.28 15.60
C ASN A 92 -18.11 27.77 15.48
N GLU A 93 -17.41 27.28 14.48
CA GLU A 93 -17.03 25.85 14.33
C GLU A 93 -16.19 25.34 15.51
N THR A 94 -15.39 26.22 16.13
CA THR A 94 -14.52 25.84 17.25
C THR A 94 -15.28 25.71 18.58
N GLN A 95 -16.30 26.55 18.81
CA GLN A 95 -17.11 26.57 20.04
C GLN A 95 -18.36 25.66 19.93
N LEU A 96 -19.03 25.67 18.77
CA LEU A 96 -20.21 24.85 18.48
C LEU A 96 -19.83 23.39 18.20
N GLY A 97 -18.62 23.16 17.66
CA GLY A 97 -18.05 21.82 17.45
C GLY A 97 -17.90 21.06 18.77
N VAL A 98 -17.36 21.70 19.82
CA VAL A 98 -17.17 21.07 21.14
C VAL A 98 -18.51 20.79 21.85
N TYR A 99 -19.48 21.71 21.76
CA TYR A 99 -20.81 21.52 22.37
C TYR A 99 -21.65 20.44 21.65
N LYS A 100 -21.63 20.41 20.31
CA LYS A 100 -22.35 19.39 19.52
C LYS A 100 -21.68 18.02 19.57
N PHE A 101 -20.34 17.98 19.72
CA PHE A 101 -19.55 16.76 19.86
C PHE A 101 -19.83 16.02 21.18
N ASN A 102 -19.91 16.73 22.32
CA ASN A 102 -20.25 16.11 23.61
C ASN A 102 -21.68 15.52 23.61
N LYS A 103 -22.59 16.09 22.81
CA LYS A 103 -23.95 15.54 22.62
C LYS A 103 -23.95 14.27 21.76
N VAL A 104 -23.09 14.19 20.74
CA VAL A 104 -22.95 13.00 19.86
C VAL A 104 -22.21 11.86 20.55
N VAL A 105 -21.22 12.14 21.40
CA VAL A 105 -20.51 11.11 22.19
C VAL A 105 -21.43 10.55 23.29
N LYS A 106 -22.17 11.41 24.00
CA LYS A 106 -23.15 10.97 25.01
C LYS A 106 -24.27 10.11 24.40
N LEU A 107 -24.78 10.50 23.22
CA LEU A 107 -25.79 9.71 22.49
C LEU A 107 -25.20 8.47 21.81
N GLY A 108 -23.94 8.52 21.37
CA GLY A 108 -23.18 7.42 20.77
C GLY A 108 -22.94 6.25 21.72
N ASN A 109 -22.66 6.55 22.99
CA ASN A 109 -22.47 5.55 24.04
C ASN A 109 -23.81 4.92 24.50
N GLU A 110 -24.93 5.64 24.41
CA GLU A 110 -26.28 5.07 24.53
C GLU A 110 -26.70 4.25 23.27
N PHE A 111 -26.05 4.51 22.12
CA PHE A 111 -26.37 4.01 20.76
C PHE A 111 -25.81 2.63 20.40
N LEU A 112 -24.74 2.15 21.06
CA LEU A 112 -24.05 0.90 20.69
C LEU A 112 -24.92 -0.36 20.90
N SER A 113 -26.13 -0.23 21.43
CA SER A 113 -27.03 -1.35 21.68
C SER A 113 -27.97 -1.70 20.51
N ASN A 114 -28.37 -0.77 19.63
CA ASN A 114 -29.33 -1.07 18.55
C ASN A 114 -29.38 0.04 17.49
N ILE A 115 -29.04 -0.26 16.22
CA ILE A 115 -29.67 0.23 14.94
C ILE A 115 -28.74 0.09 13.71
N THR A 116 -29.36 -0.03 12.52
CA THR A 116 -28.81 -0.23 11.16
C THR A 116 -28.12 0.98 10.51
N LYS A 117 -27.33 0.70 9.47
CA LYS A 117 -26.48 1.60 8.64
C LYS A 117 -27.15 2.92 8.18
N GLU A 118 -28.47 2.90 7.98
CA GLU A 118 -29.27 4.00 7.43
C GLU A 118 -29.47 5.14 8.44
N LYS A 119 -29.65 4.83 9.74
CA LYS A 119 -29.74 5.89 10.76
C LYS A 119 -28.39 6.51 11.09
N PHE A 120 -27.29 5.76 10.98
CA PHE A 120 -25.94 6.33 11.16
C PHE A 120 -25.61 7.35 10.06
N ALA A 121 -25.99 7.06 8.81
CA ALA A 121 -25.84 7.99 7.68
C ALA A 121 -26.67 9.27 7.88
N ASN A 122 -27.94 9.15 8.29
CA ASN A 122 -28.79 10.31 8.59
C ASN A 122 -28.27 11.15 9.76
N LEU A 123 -27.68 10.53 10.79
CA LEU A 123 -27.11 11.24 11.94
C LEU A 123 -25.78 11.94 11.60
N ALA A 124 -24.93 11.31 10.78
CA ALA A 124 -23.70 11.95 10.26
C ALA A 124 -24.01 13.17 9.37
N CYS A 125 -25.07 13.09 8.57
CA CYS A 125 -25.59 14.22 7.79
C CYS A 125 -26.11 15.36 8.68
N GLN A 126 -26.81 15.06 9.77
CA GLN A 126 -27.31 16.10 10.70
C GLN A 126 -26.21 16.79 11.51
N VAL A 127 -25.13 16.07 11.87
CA VAL A 127 -24.07 16.59 12.75
C VAL A 127 -23.04 17.43 11.99
N THR A 128 -22.71 17.04 10.75
CA THR A 128 -21.60 17.67 10.02
C THR A 128 -22.00 18.91 9.22
N GLY A 129 -23.28 19.12 8.88
CA GLY A 129 -23.81 20.33 8.22
C GLY A 129 -23.19 20.73 6.86
N VAL A 130 -22.06 20.14 6.46
CA VAL A 130 -21.19 20.55 5.35
C VAL A 130 -21.31 19.60 4.15
N LEU A 131 -22.08 18.52 4.27
CA LEU A 131 -22.20 17.50 3.22
C LEU A 131 -23.64 17.26 2.75
N VAL A 132 -24.56 18.20 3.00
CA VAL A 132 -25.96 18.08 2.59
C VAL A 132 -26.15 18.36 1.09
N ASP A 133 -25.21 19.02 0.42
CA ASP A 133 -25.40 19.42 -1.00
C ASP A 133 -24.79 18.45 -2.03
N ALA A 134 -24.23 17.31 -1.61
CA ALA A 134 -23.65 16.33 -2.53
C ALA A 134 -24.26 14.93 -2.33
N PRO A 135 -25.50 14.69 -2.80
CA PRO A 135 -26.25 13.45 -2.60
C PRO A 135 -25.61 12.18 -3.21
N ASN A 136 -24.44 12.28 -3.84
CA ASN A 136 -23.78 11.20 -4.59
C ASN A 136 -22.37 10.84 -4.10
N ILE A 137 -21.90 11.35 -2.96
CA ILE A 137 -20.59 10.92 -2.44
C ILE A 137 -20.75 9.52 -1.83
N PRO A 138 -20.03 8.49 -2.34
CA PRO A 138 -20.13 7.14 -1.77
C PRO A 138 -19.76 7.16 -0.28
N LEU A 139 -20.51 6.42 0.54
CA LEU A 139 -20.27 6.28 1.99
C LEU A 139 -18.81 5.95 2.31
N GLN A 140 -18.17 5.17 1.46
CA GLN A 140 -16.75 4.81 1.58
C GLN A 140 -15.83 6.02 1.42
N THR A 141 -16.11 6.92 0.47
CA THR A 141 -15.34 8.15 0.26
C THR A 141 -15.52 9.12 1.42
N MET A 142 -16.73 9.22 1.99
CA MET A 142 -16.97 10.00 3.21
C MET A 142 -16.23 9.42 4.42
N ALA A 143 -16.27 8.10 4.61
CA ALA A 143 -15.53 7.43 5.67
C ALA A 143 -14.01 7.59 5.51
N GLU A 144 -13.49 7.48 4.29
CA GLU A 144 -12.07 7.72 3.99
C GLU A 144 -11.68 9.17 4.24
N HIS A 145 -12.54 10.13 3.87
CA HIS A 145 -12.32 11.55 4.09
C HIS A 145 -12.35 11.91 5.58
N TYR A 146 -13.38 11.46 6.31
CA TYR A 146 -13.50 11.63 7.75
C TYR A 146 -12.27 11.08 8.45
N ASN A 147 -11.94 9.81 8.19
CA ASN A 147 -10.74 9.19 8.74
C ASN A 147 -9.54 10.05 8.43
N ARG A 148 -9.24 10.34 7.16
CA ARG A 148 -7.99 11.00 6.78
C ARG A 148 -7.84 12.45 7.24
N PHE A 149 -8.92 13.23 7.28
CA PHE A 149 -8.83 14.69 7.42
C PHE A 149 -9.50 15.24 8.66
N SER A 150 -10.63 14.67 9.09
CA SER A 150 -11.50 15.28 10.10
C SER A 150 -11.59 14.51 11.42
N ASN A 151 -11.09 13.27 11.49
CA ASN A 151 -11.15 12.46 12.69
C ASN A 151 -10.21 13.05 13.77
N PRO A 152 -10.75 13.61 14.88
CA PRO A 152 -9.94 14.23 15.94
C PRO A 152 -9.12 13.20 16.73
N ASP A 153 -9.55 11.94 16.73
CA ASP A 153 -8.91 10.83 17.46
C ASP A 153 -7.60 10.38 16.79
N VAL A 154 -7.37 10.80 15.53
CA VAL A 154 -6.16 10.43 14.80
C VAL A 154 -5.08 11.49 14.93
N GLN A 155 -4.02 11.11 15.63
CA GLN A 155 -2.83 11.94 15.83
C GLN A 155 -2.07 12.18 14.52
N LYS A 156 -1.94 13.46 14.16
CA LYS A 156 -1.11 13.94 13.03
C LYS A 156 0.25 14.50 13.46
N ARG A 157 0.55 14.50 14.76
CA ARG A 157 1.81 15.00 15.34
C ARG A 157 3.00 14.08 15.01
N THR A 158 4.22 14.54 15.30
CA THR A 158 5.44 13.74 15.22
C THR A 158 5.35 12.48 16.08
N PHE A 159 6.05 11.41 15.68
CA PHE A 159 6.14 10.18 16.47
C PHE A 159 7.01 10.40 17.70
N LYS A 160 6.50 9.96 18.85
CA LYS A 160 7.25 9.93 20.10
C LYS A 160 8.03 8.63 20.25
N LEU A 161 9.00 8.61 21.15
CA LEU A 161 9.78 7.41 21.44
C LEU A 161 8.90 6.24 21.89
N VAL A 162 7.99 6.47 22.85
CA VAL A 162 7.09 5.43 23.36
C VAL A 162 6.17 4.85 22.26
N GLU A 163 5.79 5.66 21.28
CA GLU A 163 5.02 5.17 20.12
C GLU A 163 5.85 4.23 19.24
N ASP A 164 7.13 4.52 19.05
CA ASP A 164 8.04 3.62 18.34
C ASP A 164 8.23 2.30 19.10
N LEU A 165 8.37 2.36 20.43
CA LEU A 165 8.47 1.17 21.29
C LEU A 165 7.21 0.31 21.20
N LEU A 166 6.03 0.93 21.32
CA LEU A 166 4.74 0.25 21.17
C LEU A 166 4.58 -0.38 19.80
N LEU A 167 5.00 0.31 18.72
CA LEU A 167 5.02 -0.26 17.38
C LEU A 167 5.89 -1.51 17.31
N LEU A 168 7.10 -1.47 17.86
CA LEU A 168 8.04 -2.60 17.87
C LEU A 168 7.46 -3.81 18.62
N VAL A 169 6.95 -3.60 19.83
CA VAL A 169 6.34 -4.66 20.65
C VAL A 169 5.09 -5.24 19.98
N CYS A 170 4.23 -4.39 19.39
CA CYS A 170 3.05 -4.87 18.66
C CYS A 170 3.41 -5.66 17.40
N MET A 171 4.50 -5.29 16.72
CA MET A 171 4.98 -6.05 15.55
C MET A 171 5.46 -7.45 15.92
N VAL A 172 6.11 -7.62 17.08
CA VAL A 172 6.48 -8.94 17.60
C VAL A 172 5.23 -9.73 18.01
N LYS A 173 4.33 -9.11 18.79
CA LYS A 173 3.06 -9.73 19.19
C LYS A 173 2.24 -10.24 18.00
N MET A 174 2.25 -9.50 16.90
CA MET A 174 1.48 -9.81 15.69
C MET A 174 2.33 -10.46 14.59
N ARG A 175 3.54 -10.95 14.90
CA ARG A 175 4.51 -11.41 13.88
C ARG A 175 3.92 -12.46 12.94
N ALA A 176 3.23 -13.46 13.46
CA ALA A 176 2.60 -14.51 12.65
C ALA A 176 1.66 -13.95 11.58
N TYR A 177 0.78 -13.02 11.97
CA TYR A 177 -0.14 -12.35 11.06
C TYR A 177 0.58 -11.44 10.05
N LEU A 178 1.57 -10.67 10.51
CA LEU A 178 2.34 -9.79 9.63
C LEU A 178 3.10 -10.58 8.55
N ILE A 179 3.57 -11.78 8.86
CA ILE A 179 4.25 -12.67 7.90
C ILE A 179 3.26 -13.27 6.91
N GLN A 180 2.14 -13.81 7.41
CA GLN A 180 1.14 -14.51 6.61
C GLN A 180 0.40 -13.56 5.65
N ASP A 181 -0.19 -12.49 6.18
CA ASP A 181 -1.10 -11.61 5.43
C ASP A 181 -0.39 -10.41 4.81
N LYS A 182 0.85 -10.13 5.23
CA LYS A 182 1.65 -8.97 4.78
C LYS A 182 0.88 -7.64 4.93
N SER A 183 0.06 -7.54 5.96
CA SER A 183 -0.86 -6.43 6.21
C SER A 183 -0.70 -5.88 7.61
N PHE A 184 -0.61 -4.55 7.74
CA PHE A 184 -0.58 -3.85 9.02
C PHE A 184 -1.98 -3.64 9.62
N ALA A 185 -3.05 -4.06 8.94
CA ALA A 185 -4.43 -3.81 9.38
C ALA A 185 -4.72 -4.22 10.83
N PRO A 186 -4.23 -5.37 11.34
CA PRO A 186 -4.47 -5.78 12.73
C PRO A 186 -3.83 -4.84 13.77
N LEU A 187 -2.79 -4.07 13.41
CA LEU A 187 -2.19 -3.10 14.33
C LEU A 187 -3.14 -1.98 14.72
N ARG A 188 -4.22 -1.74 13.96
CA ARG A 188 -5.25 -0.75 14.32
C ARG A 188 -5.88 -1.03 15.69
N TYR A 189 -5.99 -2.29 16.09
CA TYR A 189 -6.59 -2.66 17.38
C TYR A 189 -5.65 -2.38 18.56
N TYR A 190 -4.35 -2.41 18.32
CA TYR A 190 -3.33 -2.14 19.35
C TYR A 190 -2.88 -0.69 19.34
N LEU A 191 -2.90 -0.04 18.18
CA LEU A 191 -2.40 1.32 17.97
C LEU A 191 -3.47 2.21 17.30
N PRO A 192 -4.65 2.40 17.92
CA PRO A 192 -5.81 3.00 17.26
C PRO A 192 -5.68 4.51 16.98
N TRP A 193 -4.82 5.23 17.71
CA TRP A 193 -4.69 6.69 17.60
C TRP A 193 -3.96 7.18 16.33
N ARG A 194 -3.54 6.28 15.42
CA ARG A 194 -3.03 6.65 14.09
C ARG A 194 -3.49 5.67 13.01
N PHE A 195 -3.45 6.12 11.75
CA PHE A 195 -3.73 5.22 10.63
C PHE A 195 -2.69 4.11 10.51
N VAL A 196 -3.18 2.94 10.14
CA VAL A 196 -2.39 1.78 9.72
C VAL A 196 -1.32 2.17 8.70
N SER A 197 -1.66 3.01 7.72
CA SER A 197 -0.69 3.49 6.72
C SER A 197 0.44 4.32 7.33
N THR A 198 0.14 5.09 8.39
CA THR A 198 1.13 5.89 9.10
C THR A 198 2.06 5.00 9.91
N TRP A 199 1.53 3.97 10.58
CA TRP A 199 2.33 2.96 11.27
C TRP A 199 3.22 2.16 10.31
N ALA A 200 2.68 1.75 9.16
CA ALA A 200 3.46 1.06 8.13
C ALA A 200 4.61 1.93 7.61
N CYS A 201 4.35 3.21 7.30
CA CYS A 201 5.41 4.15 6.94
C CYS A 201 6.42 4.35 8.07
N ARG A 202 6.00 4.36 9.33
CA ARG A 202 6.90 4.51 10.47
C ARG A 202 7.79 3.28 10.66
N ALA A 203 7.24 2.08 10.53
CA ALA A 203 8.01 0.84 10.56
C ALA A 203 9.07 0.81 9.44
N ASP A 204 8.72 1.23 8.23
CA ASP A 204 9.68 1.36 7.12
C ASP A 204 10.83 2.33 7.47
N ILE A 205 10.54 3.43 8.18
CA ILE A 205 11.56 4.38 8.66
C ILE A 205 12.44 3.77 9.75
N ILE A 206 11.86 3.11 10.77
CA ILE A 206 12.59 2.51 11.88
C ILE A 206 13.54 1.42 11.39
N PHE A 207 13.05 0.49 10.55
CA PHE A 207 13.84 -0.63 10.05
C PHE A 207 14.65 -0.31 8.79
N GLY A 208 14.89 0.96 8.51
CA GLY A 208 15.79 1.34 7.43
C GLY A 208 15.35 0.86 6.05
N ARG A 209 14.05 0.64 5.81
CA ARG A 209 13.46 0.57 4.45
C ARG A 209 13.38 1.99 3.86
N LYS A 210 14.55 2.64 3.88
CA LYS A 210 15.11 3.66 3.02
C LYS A 210 14.31 4.97 2.86
N THR A 211 14.69 5.97 3.66
CA THR A 211 15.29 7.15 3.01
C THR A 211 16.57 6.66 2.35
N ALA A 212 16.48 6.29 1.09
CA ALA A 212 17.61 5.79 0.34
C ALA A 212 18.73 6.83 0.43
N VAL A 213 19.84 6.44 1.06
CA VAL A 213 21.03 7.28 1.21
C VAL A 213 21.46 7.66 -0.20
N TRP A 214 21.64 8.95 -0.43
CA TRP A 214 22.00 9.48 -1.73
C TRP A 214 23.51 9.64 -1.78
N SER A 215 24.16 8.92 -2.70
CA SER A 215 25.57 9.15 -2.96
C SER A 215 25.75 10.44 -3.77
N ARG A 216 26.98 10.98 -3.76
CA ARG A 216 27.34 12.12 -4.60
C ARG A 216 27.12 11.82 -6.07
N GLU A 217 27.46 10.61 -6.52
CA GLU A 217 27.27 10.16 -7.89
C GLU A 217 25.78 10.06 -8.25
N GLU A 218 24.93 9.61 -7.32
CA GLU A 218 23.49 9.57 -7.52
C GLU A 218 22.88 10.97 -7.63
N ASP A 219 23.30 11.91 -6.79
CA ASP A 219 22.84 13.29 -6.85
C ASP A 219 23.37 14.01 -8.10
N LEU A 220 24.60 13.72 -8.53
CA LEU A 220 25.15 14.23 -9.78
C LEU A 220 24.38 13.68 -11.00
N LYS A 221 24.07 12.38 -11.01
CA LYS A 221 23.19 11.77 -12.03
C LYS A 221 21.80 12.40 -12.01
N LEU A 222 21.26 12.72 -10.83
CA LEU A 222 19.95 13.36 -10.67
C LEU A 222 19.95 14.78 -11.24
N LEU A 223 20.98 15.57 -10.95
CA LEU A 223 21.15 16.93 -11.48
C LEU A 223 21.40 16.92 -13.00
N GLN A 224 22.25 16.03 -13.51
CA GLN A 224 22.47 15.85 -14.94
C GLN A 224 21.19 15.41 -15.67
N TYR A 225 20.44 14.47 -15.09
CA TYR A 225 19.15 14.07 -15.64
C TYR A 225 18.18 15.25 -15.68
N ALA A 226 18.22 16.11 -14.66
CA ALA A 226 17.36 17.28 -14.61
C ALA A 226 17.78 18.37 -15.62
N ALA A 227 19.07 18.60 -15.82
CA ALA A 227 19.59 19.56 -16.79
C ALA A 227 19.27 19.16 -18.24
N ASN A 228 19.28 17.86 -18.55
CA ASN A 228 19.16 17.34 -19.91
C ASN A 228 17.72 17.09 -20.39
N LYS A 229 16.69 17.40 -19.58
CA LYS A 229 15.29 17.08 -19.91
C LYS A 229 14.36 18.26 -19.70
N GLN A 230 13.59 18.59 -20.73
CA GLN A 230 12.48 19.57 -20.65
C GLN A 230 11.31 19.07 -19.78
N LYS A 231 11.17 17.75 -19.57
CA LYS A 231 10.11 17.14 -18.76
C LYS A 231 10.65 15.99 -17.90
N PHE A 232 10.46 16.10 -16.58
CA PHE A 232 10.98 15.12 -15.62
C PHE A 232 10.06 13.90 -15.49
N ASP A 233 10.53 12.73 -15.92
CA ASP A 233 9.90 11.45 -15.56
C ASP A 233 10.63 10.84 -14.35
N TRP A 234 10.24 11.32 -13.18
CA TRP A 234 10.77 10.84 -11.90
C TRP A 234 10.57 9.33 -11.70
N LYS A 235 9.55 8.72 -12.31
CA LYS A 235 9.31 7.29 -12.16
C LYS A 235 10.34 6.50 -12.97
N LEU A 236 10.58 6.90 -14.21
CA LEU A 236 11.58 6.26 -15.06
C LEU A 236 12.99 6.44 -14.50
N PHE A 237 13.33 7.64 -14.02
CA PHE A 237 14.65 7.90 -13.45
C PHE A 237 14.89 7.12 -12.15
N SER A 238 13.89 7.03 -11.27
CA SER A 238 14.03 6.28 -10.02
C SER A 238 14.30 4.79 -10.26
N LEU A 239 13.70 4.20 -11.32
CA LEU A 239 13.99 2.83 -11.76
C LEU A 239 15.45 2.61 -12.19
N LYS A 240 16.15 3.67 -12.68
CA LYS A 240 17.56 3.58 -13.08
C LYS A 240 18.52 3.69 -11.89
N LEU A 241 18.10 4.36 -10.82
CA LEU A 241 18.93 4.52 -9.62
C LEU A 241 18.91 3.28 -8.71
N GLY A 242 17.80 2.53 -8.71
CA GLY A 242 17.68 1.28 -7.97
C GLY A 242 16.31 1.11 -7.29
N PRO A 243 16.03 -0.08 -6.73
CA PRO A 243 14.73 -0.41 -6.14
C PRO A 243 14.35 0.49 -4.94
N ASP A 244 15.35 1.13 -4.37
CA ASP A 244 15.29 1.89 -3.13
C ASP A 244 14.99 3.37 -3.34
N LYS A 245 15.26 3.85 -4.55
CA LYS A 245 15.02 5.22 -4.97
C LYS A 245 13.65 5.21 -5.65
N ASN A 246 12.61 5.53 -4.88
CA ASN A 246 11.25 5.63 -5.42
C ASN A 246 10.98 7.04 -5.99
N ARG A 247 9.97 7.15 -6.87
CA ARG A 247 9.57 8.41 -7.51
C ARG A 247 9.46 9.60 -6.54
N LYS A 248 8.86 9.39 -5.36
CA LYS A 248 8.64 10.47 -4.38
C LYS A 248 9.97 10.90 -3.75
N ASN A 249 10.81 9.95 -3.37
CA ASN A 249 12.13 10.20 -2.79
C ASN A 249 13.05 10.90 -3.79
N THR A 250 13.06 10.46 -5.06
CA THR A 250 13.82 11.09 -6.14
C THR A 250 13.41 12.53 -6.38
N ARG A 251 12.10 12.80 -6.51
CA ARG A 251 11.60 14.16 -6.66
C ARG A 251 11.92 15.02 -5.43
N GLY A 252 11.71 14.48 -4.23
CA GLY A 252 11.97 15.18 -2.97
C GLY A 252 13.44 15.54 -2.80
N ARG A 253 14.35 14.63 -3.15
CA ARG A 253 15.80 14.90 -3.14
C ARG A 253 16.16 16.00 -4.11
N TYR A 254 15.65 15.95 -5.34
CA TYR A 254 15.92 16.98 -6.34
C TYR A 254 15.50 18.37 -5.85
N VAL A 255 14.30 18.51 -5.29
CA VAL A 255 13.82 19.80 -4.74
C VAL A 255 14.75 20.30 -3.64
N ARG A 256 15.17 19.43 -2.70
CA ARG A 256 16.10 19.81 -1.64
C ARG A 256 17.48 20.21 -2.17
N LEU A 257 18.03 19.47 -3.13
CA LEU A 257 19.29 19.83 -3.77
C LEU A 257 19.17 21.18 -4.48
N GLN A 258 18.07 21.41 -5.20
CA GLN A 258 17.84 22.65 -5.92
C GLN A 258 17.73 23.84 -4.97
N GLU A 259 17.03 23.69 -3.85
CA GLU A 259 16.93 24.71 -2.81
C GLU A 259 18.28 25.00 -2.17
N ARG A 260 19.03 23.94 -1.85
CA ARG A 260 20.34 24.02 -1.21
C ARG A 260 21.41 24.65 -2.09
N LEU A 261 21.46 24.26 -3.37
CA LEU A 261 22.37 24.81 -4.37
C LEU A 261 22.13 26.29 -4.71
N ARG A 262 21.07 26.91 -4.16
CA ARG A 262 20.92 28.37 -4.19
C ARG A 262 21.91 29.09 -3.27
N TYR A 263 22.37 28.42 -2.22
CA TYR A 263 23.13 29.03 -1.13
C TYR A 263 24.56 28.50 -1.01
N GLU A 264 24.84 27.31 -1.55
CA GLU A 264 26.15 26.66 -1.46
C GLU A 264 26.52 25.91 -2.75
N SER A 265 27.83 25.74 -2.98
CA SER A 265 28.33 24.99 -4.14
C SER A 265 28.15 23.49 -3.93
N PHE A 266 28.01 22.73 -5.03
CA PHE A 266 27.89 21.27 -4.97
C PHE A 266 29.13 20.61 -4.35
N ASP A 267 30.31 21.22 -4.48
CA ASP A 267 31.55 20.73 -3.87
C ASP A 267 31.58 20.94 -2.34
N ASN A 268 30.85 21.93 -1.81
CA ASN A 268 30.70 22.07 -0.35
C ASN A 268 29.77 20.99 0.24
N ILE A 269 28.83 20.45 -0.56
CA ILE A 269 28.00 19.29 -0.17
C ILE A 269 28.86 18.03 0.00
N ARG A 270 30.06 17.95 -0.63
CA ARG A 270 31.00 16.82 -0.56
C ARG A 270 31.35 16.40 0.86
N GLN A 271 31.73 17.35 1.71
CA GLN A 271 32.13 17.07 3.10
C GLN A 271 30.97 16.49 3.93
N GLU A 272 29.73 16.72 3.51
CA GLU A 272 28.56 16.12 4.13
C GLU A 272 28.22 14.74 3.61
N TYR A 273 28.50 14.39 2.35
CA TYR A 273 28.36 13.00 1.91
C TYR A 273 29.32 12.08 2.67
N GLU A 274 30.54 12.54 2.92
CA GLU A 274 31.53 11.82 3.73
C GLU A 274 31.09 11.69 5.21
N LYS A 275 30.23 12.60 5.69
CA LYS A 275 29.55 12.50 7.00
C LYS A 275 28.23 11.69 6.92
N GLN A 276 27.53 11.70 5.79
CA GLN A 276 26.26 11.00 5.55
C GLN A 276 26.44 9.51 5.31
N ASP A 277 27.56 9.09 4.71
CA ASP A 277 27.97 7.68 4.67
C ASP A 277 28.15 7.11 6.08
N ARG A 278 28.60 7.94 7.03
CA ARG A 278 28.59 7.60 8.47
C ARG A 278 27.18 7.65 9.08
N ASN A 279 26.28 8.48 8.52
CA ASN A 279 24.86 8.60 8.90
C ASN A 279 23.90 7.70 8.10
N CYS A 280 24.38 6.63 7.44
CA CYS A 280 23.57 5.43 7.15
C CYS A 280 22.92 4.80 8.42
N ALA A 281 23.17 5.43 9.57
CA ALA A 281 22.52 5.53 10.88
C ALA A 281 21.01 5.27 11.06
N ALA A 282 20.28 4.70 10.09
CA ALA A 282 19.04 4.01 10.44
C ALA A 282 19.33 2.89 11.46
N TYR A 283 20.47 2.23 11.28
CA TYR A 283 20.93 1.13 12.11
C TYR A 283 21.65 1.53 13.41
N THR A 284 22.32 2.68 13.46
CA THR A 284 22.90 3.19 14.72
C THR A 284 21.85 3.81 15.65
N SER A 285 20.57 3.81 15.23
CA SER A 285 19.47 4.32 16.05
C SER A 285 18.81 3.26 16.94
N PHE A 286 19.08 1.96 16.74
CA PHE A 286 18.50 0.90 17.57
C PHE A 286 18.86 0.97 19.06
N PRO A 287 20.09 1.37 19.46
CA PRO A 287 20.43 1.55 20.88
C PRO A 287 19.47 2.46 21.64
N LYS A 288 18.85 3.45 20.98
CA LYS A 288 17.90 4.37 21.63
C LYS A 288 16.57 3.70 22.01
N TYR A 289 16.25 2.53 21.45
CA TYR A 289 15.06 1.74 21.80
C TYR A 289 15.37 0.64 22.83
N ILE A 290 16.61 0.13 22.84
CA ILE A 290 17.03 -0.98 23.70
C ILE A 290 16.93 -0.59 25.18
N LYS A 291 17.58 0.49 25.60
CA LYS A 291 17.59 0.91 27.01
C LYS A 291 16.17 1.15 27.56
N PRO A 292 15.30 1.92 26.89
CA PRO A 292 13.91 2.09 27.33
C PRO A 292 13.12 0.79 27.50
N LEU A 293 13.27 -0.18 26.59
CA LEU A 293 12.59 -1.48 26.72
C LEU A 293 13.16 -2.32 27.87
N GLN A 294 14.47 -2.22 28.14
CA GLN A 294 15.07 -2.85 29.32
C GLN A 294 14.54 -2.23 30.61
N ASP A 295 14.41 -0.90 30.64
CA ASP A 295 13.88 -0.19 31.80
C ASP A 295 12.43 -0.64 32.08
N VAL A 296 11.60 -0.82 31.04
CA VAL A 296 10.22 -1.33 31.16
C VAL A 296 10.14 -2.69 31.87
N LEU A 297 11.09 -3.60 31.64
CA LEU A 297 11.10 -4.92 32.31
C LEU A 297 11.23 -4.85 33.83
N ASN A 298 11.85 -3.77 34.33
CA ASN A 298 12.07 -3.54 35.76
C ASN A 298 10.88 -2.89 36.46
N PHE A 299 9.89 -2.38 35.70
CA PHE A 299 8.67 -1.82 36.29
C PHE A 299 7.63 -2.91 36.55
N PRO A 300 6.75 -2.71 37.55
CA PRO A 300 5.58 -3.56 37.73
C PRO A 300 4.68 -3.49 36.50
N GLN A 301 3.96 -4.59 36.22
CA GLN A 301 3.02 -4.63 35.12
C GLN A 301 1.85 -3.69 35.42
N SER A 302 1.56 -2.81 34.47
CA SER A 302 0.46 -1.85 34.57
C SER A 302 -0.82 -2.45 34.03
N GLU A 303 -1.96 -1.92 34.48
CA GLU A 303 -3.25 -2.26 33.89
C GLU A 303 -3.33 -1.81 32.43
N VAL A 304 -4.02 -2.58 31.59
CA VAL A 304 -4.23 -2.25 30.19
C VAL A 304 -5.17 -1.04 30.11
N PRO A 305 -4.75 0.11 29.53
CA PRO A 305 -5.65 1.23 29.34
C PRO A 305 -6.83 0.84 28.47
N SER A 306 -7.99 1.44 28.73
CA SER A 306 -9.20 1.19 27.95
C SER A 306 -9.00 1.60 26.49
N TYR A 307 -9.75 0.96 25.58
CA TYR A 307 -9.69 1.32 24.17
C TYR A 307 -10.04 2.80 23.92
N GLU A 308 -10.96 3.37 24.71
CA GLU A 308 -11.33 4.79 24.67
C GLU A 308 -10.13 5.69 25.05
N GLN A 309 -9.40 5.34 26.11
CA GLN A 309 -8.19 6.06 26.53
C GLN A 309 -7.11 6.05 25.43
N LEU A 310 -7.03 4.96 24.65
CA LEU A 310 -6.09 4.85 23.53
C LEU A 310 -6.58 5.56 22.26
N CYS A 311 -7.89 5.76 22.07
CA CYS A 311 -8.41 6.42 20.87
C CYS A 311 -8.27 7.94 20.93
N HIS A 312 -8.48 8.56 22.09
CA HIS A 312 -8.55 10.02 22.21
C HIS A 312 -7.20 10.71 22.34
N SER A 313 -6.31 10.47 21.38
CA SER A 313 -4.98 11.07 21.34
C SER A 313 -4.21 10.92 22.68
N PRO A 314 -3.82 9.69 23.07
CA PRO A 314 -3.22 9.41 24.37
C PRO A 314 -1.95 10.26 24.61
N ASP A 315 -1.79 10.67 25.87
CA ASP A 315 -0.58 11.31 26.36
C ASP A 315 0.53 10.29 26.64
N ASP A 316 1.71 10.77 27.06
CA ASP A 316 2.85 9.88 27.27
C ASP A 316 2.65 8.93 28.44
N THR A 317 1.96 9.38 29.50
CA THR A 317 1.67 8.55 30.67
C THR A 317 0.82 7.35 30.29
N ILE A 318 -0.25 7.57 29.51
CA ILE A 318 -1.12 6.49 29.02
C ILE A 318 -0.32 5.54 28.13
N LEU A 319 0.52 6.05 27.23
CA LEU A 319 1.32 5.22 26.32
C LEU A 319 2.38 4.39 27.06
N TRP A 320 3.02 4.95 28.09
CA TRP A 320 3.97 4.22 28.92
C TRP A 320 3.29 3.13 29.76
N ASN A 321 2.15 3.45 30.37
CA ASN A 321 1.34 2.46 31.08
C ASN A 321 0.90 1.34 30.14
N TYR A 322 0.50 1.70 28.91
CA TYR A 322 0.14 0.71 27.91
C TYR A 322 1.33 -0.18 27.55
N LEU A 323 2.52 0.38 27.35
CA LEU A 323 3.73 -0.40 27.07
C LEU A 323 4.07 -1.36 28.23
N GLN A 324 3.91 -0.92 29.48
CA GLN A 324 4.12 -1.73 30.69
C GLN A 324 3.05 -2.82 30.89
N SER A 325 1.89 -2.72 30.22
CA SER A 325 0.84 -3.73 30.32
C SER A 325 1.11 -4.99 29.47
N PHE A 326 2.06 -4.92 28.53
CA PHE A 326 2.42 -6.07 27.69
C PHE A 326 3.13 -7.17 28.49
N ASP A 327 2.92 -8.41 28.06
CA ASP A 327 3.64 -9.57 28.59
C ASP A 327 5.16 -9.36 28.45
N LYS A 328 5.89 -9.56 29.56
CA LYS A 328 7.35 -9.43 29.62
C LYS A 328 8.03 -10.30 28.57
N ILE A 329 7.48 -11.47 28.25
CA ILE A 329 8.02 -12.38 27.23
C ILE A 329 8.06 -11.69 25.86
N ILE A 330 7.02 -10.93 25.50
CA ILE A 330 6.95 -10.20 24.21
C ILE A 330 7.99 -9.08 24.20
N ILE A 331 8.18 -8.38 25.33
CA ILE A 331 9.16 -7.30 25.46
C ILE A 331 10.59 -7.87 25.36
N GLU A 332 10.87 -8.99 26.02
CA GLU A 332 12.15 -9.70 25.94
C GLU A 332 12.46 -10.19 24.53
N GLU A 333 11.46 -10.76 23.83
CA GLU A 333 11.60 -11.15 22.43
C GLU A 333 11.87 -9.94 21.54
N THR A 334 11.17 -8.84 21.76
CA THR A 334 11.42 -7.57 21.05
C THR A 334 12.85 -7.08 21.27
N LEU A 335 13.34 -7.15 22.51
CA LEU A 335 14.72 -6.78 22.84
C LEU A 335 15.75 -7.68 22.16
N ARG A 336 15.51 -8.99 22.13
CA ARG A 336 16.38 -9.95 21.44
C ARG A 336 16.48 -9.62 19.96
N ASP A 337 15.34 -9.49 19.27
CA ASP A 337 15.27 -9.13 17.86
C ASP A 337 16.03 -7.82 17.57
N LEU A 338 15.81 -6.79 18.39
CA LEU A 338 16.46 -5.49 18.21
C LEU A 338 17.98 -5.58 18.39
N LYS A 339 18.46 -6.36 19.36
CA LYS A 339 19.89 -6.60 19.58
C LYS A 339 20.51 -7.34 18.40
N GLU A 340 19.84 -8.37 17.89
CA GLU A 340 20.29 -9.11 16.70
C GLU A 340 20.38 -8.19 15.48
N VAL A 341 19.35 -7.38 15.23
CA VAL A 341 19.35 -6.40 14.14
C VAL A 341 20.47 -5.36 14.32
N ALA A 342 20.70 -4.89 15.56
CA ALA A 342 21.78 -3.94 15.84
C ALA A 342 23.16 -4.56 15.56
N VAL A 343 23.40 -5.80 15.99
CA VAL A 343 24.66 -6.54 15.74
C VAL A 343 24.88 -6.74 14.24
N HIS A 344 23.87 -7.22 13.52
CA HIS A 344 23.95 -7.40 12.07
C HIS A 344 24.27 -6.10 11.35
N ALA A 345 23.73 -5.00 11.85
CA ALA A 345 23.95 -3.73 11.23
C ALA A 345 25.32 -3.11 11.54
N GLU A 346 25.85 -3.30 12.76
CA GLU A 346 27.24 -2.95 13.06
C GLU A 346 28.20 -3.78 12.20
N GLN A 347 27.94 -5.07 12.01
CA GLN A 347 28.72 -5.92 11.10
C GLN A 347 28.65 -5.41 9.66
N PHE A 348 27.47 -5.01 9.19
CA PHE A 348 27.29 -4.42 7.87
C PHE A 348 28.10 -3.13 7.70
N LEU A 349 28.08 -2.23 8.68
CA LEU A 349 28.84 -0.97 8.65
C LEU A 349 30.36 -1.19 8.65
N LYS A 350 30.84 -2.34 9.15
CA LYS A 350 32.26 -2.72 9.11
C LYS A 350 32.71 -3.29 7.76
N LEU A 351 31.79 -3.61 6.85
CA LEU A 351 32.16 -4.10 5.50
C LEU A 351 32.74 -2.97 4.64
N PRO A 352 33.67 -3.26 3.72
CA PRO A 352 34.09 -2.30 2.69
C PRO A 352 32.91 -1.80 1.86
N ASN A 353 32.90 -0.52 1.44
CA ASN A 353 31.79 0.09 0.68
C ASN A 353 31.32 -0.73 -0.52
N GLU A 354 32.25 -1.35 -1.27
CA GLU A 354 31.91 -2.22 -2.41
C GLU A 354 31.11 -3.46 -1.99
N LYS A 355 31.41 -4.03 -0.81
CA LYS A 355 30.66 -5.15 -0.23
C LYS A 355 29.38 -4.71 0.46
N GLN A 356 29.29 -3.48 0.98
CA GLN A 356 28.03 -2.90 1.45
C GLN A 356 27.04 -2.67 0.29
N LEU A 357 27.55 -2.21 -0.86
CA LEU A 357 26.79 -2.04 -2.10
C LEU A 357 26.40 -3.38 -2.75
N ALA A 358 27.24 -4.42 -2.60
CA ALA A 358 26.97 -5.77 -3.06
C ALA A 358 26.20 -6.63 -2.04
N TYR A 359 26.04 -6.18 -0.80
CA TYR A 359 25.28 -6.90 0.21
C TYR A 359 23.86 -7.08 -0.31
N PRO A 360 23.35 -8.32 -0.31
CA PRO A 360 22.11 -8.60 -0.98
C PRO A 360 20.99 -7.83 -0.28
N HIS A 361 20.56 -6.74 -0.90
CA HIS A 361 19.17 -6.30 -0.79
C HIS A 361 18.33 -7.37 -1.48
N GLU A 362 18.24 -8.54 -0.86
CA GLU A 362 17.41 -9.68 -1.21
C GLU A 362 15.92 -9.37 -0.93
N LYS A 363 15.50 -8.17 -1.30
CA LYS A 363 14.21 -8.07 -1.95
C LYS A 363 14.53 -8.12 -3.43
N SER A 364 14.44 -9.33 -3.98
CA SER A 364 14.36 -9.62 -5.41
C SER A 364 13.99 -8.34 -6.16
N LYS A 365 14.90 -7.79 -6.98
CA LYS A 365 14.55 -6.73 -7.94
C LYS A 365 13.17 -7.10 -8.47
N PRO A 366 12.15 -6.21 -8.42
CA PRO A 366 10.80 -6.59 -8.81
C PRO A 366 10.89 -7.23 -10.20
N ILE A 367 10.70 -8.55 -10.24
CA ILE A 367 11.01 -9.33 -11.43
C ILE A 367 10.02 -8.85 -12.48
N ASP A 368 10.54 -8.27 -13.56
CA ASP A 368 9.70 -7.92 -14.69
C ASP A 368 9.23 -9.23 -15.32
N ARG A 369 8.08 -9.74 -14.84
CA ARG A 369 7.46 -10.99 -15.30
C ARG A 369 7.06 -10.97 -16.78
N ARG A 370 7.32 -9.87 -17.49
CA ARG A 370 7.12 -9.70 -18.94
C ARG A 370 8.39 -9.98 -19.74
N LYS A 371 9.56 -10.01 -19.10
CA LYS A 371 10.85 -10.26 -19.75
C LYS A 371 11.50 -11.51 -19.15
N PHE A 372 11.96 -12.39 -20.03
CA PHE A 372 12.78 -13.52 -19.63
C PHE A 372 14.26 -13.13 -19.60
N VAL A 373 14.94 -13.45 -18.51
CA VAL A 373 16.39 -13.31 -18.36
C VAL A 373 16.95 -14.70 -18.09
N ARG A 374 17.73 -15.22 -19.04
CA ARG A 374 18.37 -16.53 -18.91
C ARG A 374 19.41 -16.49 -17.78
N GLY A 375 19.46 -17.53 -16.95
CA GLY A 375 20.37 -17.61 -15.79
C GLY A 375 19.88 -16.86 -14.55
N ASP A 376 18.71 -16.21 -14.59
CA ASP A 376 18.07 -15.63 -13.40
C ASP A 376 16.99 -16.60 -12.88
N SER A 377 17.17 -17.10 -11.65
CA SER A 377 16.34 -18.15 -11.06
C SER A 377 14.88 -17.68 -10.90
N ALA A 378 14.71 -16.40 -10.57
CA ALA A 378 13.42 -15.78 -10.33
C ALA A 378 12.64 -15.50 -11.64
N SER A 379 13.33 -15.06 -12.70
CA SER A 379 12.79 -14.94 -14.06
C SER A 379 12.40 -16.30 -14.63
N THR A 380 13.22 -17.32 -14.39
CA THR A 380 12.98 -18.71 -14.79
C THR A 380 11.75 -19.29 -14.11
N ALA A 381 11.67 -19.21 -12.77
CA ALA A 381 10.49 -19.62 -12.02
C ALA A 381 9.22 -18.88 -12.47
N SER A 382 9.32 -17.58 -12.78
CA SER A 382 8.20 -16.82 -13.33
C SER A 382 7.79 -17.35 -14.70
N ALA A 383 8.73 -17.63 -15.61
CA ALA A 383 8.42 -18.17 -16.93
C ALA A 383 7.74 -19.55 -16.86
N ILE A 384 8.24 -20.46 -16.02
CA ILE A 384 7.66 -21.79 -15.77
C ILE A 384 6.20 -21.63 -15.29
N HIS A 385 5.98 -20.79 -14.27
CA HIS A 385 4.63 -20.56 -13.74
C HIS A 385 3.69 -19.95 -14.80
N LEU A 386 4.16 -18.94 -15.54
CA LEU A 386 3.34 -18.26 -16.54
C LEU A 386 3.02 -19.12 -17.76
N ARG A 387 3.91 -20.05 -18.12
CA ARG A 387 3.70 -21.06 -19.16
C ARG A 387 2.95 -22.30 -18.65
N LYS A 388 2.59 -22.34 -17.36
CA LYS A 388 1.91 -23.47 -16.71
C LYS A 388 2.65 -24.79 -16.87
N VAL A 389 3.99 -24.73 -16.87
CA VAL A 389 4.82 -25.93 -16.83
C VAL A 389 4.88 -26.41 -15.38
N ALA A 390 4.67 -27.70 -15.15
CA ALA A 390 4.78 -28.28 -13.81
C ALA A 390 6.25 -28.53 -13.45
N LEU A 391 6.62 -28.24 -12.20
CA LEU A 391 7.84 -28.74 -11.60
C LEU A 391 7.60 -30.15 -11.05
N LYS A 392 8.62 -31.00 -11.10
CA LYS A 392 8.65 -32.23 -10.30
C LYS A 392 8.60 -31.88 -8.82
N PRO A 393 8.01 -32.71 -7.95
CA PRO A 393 8.16 -32.57 -6.50
C PRO A 393 9.65 -32.44 -6.13
N LYS A 394 9.95 -31.55 -5.17
CA LYS A 394 11.34 -31.23 -4.82
C LYS A 394 12.07 -32.45 -4.28
N GLU A 395 11.31 -33.33 -3.62
CA GLU A 395 11.75 -34.57 -2.99
C GLU A 395 12.13 -35.66 -4.02
N GLU A 396 11.63 -35.56 -5.26
CA GLU A 396 11.89 -36.53 -6.34
C GLU A 396 13.13 -36.18 -7.18
N VAL A 397 13.78 -35.05 -6.92
CA VAL A 397 14.96 -34.61 -7.68
C VAL A 397 16.21 -34.73 -6.83
N GLU A 398 17.04 -35.72 -7.15
CA GLU A 398 18.36 -35.87 -6.55
C GLU A 398 19.34 -34.79 -7.04
N ASN A 399 20.21 -34.30 -6.16
CA ASN A 399 21.31 -33.37 -6.47
C ASN A 399 20.90 -32.04 -7.11
N LEU A 400 19.94 -31.33 -6.51
CA LEU A 400 19.55 -29.98 -6.94
C LEU A 400 20.74 -29.00 -6.86
N THR A 401 20.99 -28.31 -7.96
CA THR A 401 21.95 -27.19 -7.97
C THR A 401 21.41 -25.99 -7.17
N THR A 402 22.30 -25.09 -6.73
CA THR A 402 21.90 -23.83 -6.06
C THR A 402 20.86 -23.06 -6.87
N PHE A 403 21.06 -22.95 -8.18
CA PHE A 403 20.13 -22.31 -9.09
C PHE A 403 18.74 -22.96 -9.09
N GLN A 404 18.66 -24.29 -9.11
CA GLN A 404 17.40 -25.02 -9.12
C GLN A 404 16.66 -24.89 -7.78
N MET A 405 17.39 -24.91 -6.65
CA MET A 405 16.81 -24.66 -5.33
C MET A 405 16.16 -23.26 -5.25
N GLU A 406 16.81 -22.25 -5.80
CA GLU A 406 16.25 -20.90 -5.90
C GLU A 406 15.01 -20.85 -6.82
N VAL A 407 15.02 -21.57 -7.94
CA VAL A 407 13.86 -21.68 -8.84
C VAL A 407 12.64 -22.24 -8.08
N TYR A 408 12.80 -23.31 -7.29
CA TYR A 408 11.73 -23.85 -6.45
C TYR A 408 11.17 -22.81 -5.46
N SER A 409 12.07 -22.13 -4.73
CA SER A 409 11.71 -21.10 -3.75
C SER A 409 10.86 -19.98 -4.38
N HIS A 410 11.30 -19.47 -5.54
CA HIS A 410 10.58 -18.44 -6.27
C HIS A 410 9.26 -18.94 -6.89
N PHE A 411 9.23 -20.18 -7.38
CA PHE A 411 8.03 -20.76 -8.01
C PHE A 411 6.86 -20.84 -7.03
N GLU A 412 7.08 -21.33 -5.80
CA GLU A 412 6.05 -21.39 -4.75
C GLU A 412 5.53 -19.99 -4.39
N CYS A 413 6.41 -18.99 -4.33
CA CYS A 413 6.01 -17.60 -4.13
C CYS A 413 5.10 -17.06 -5.26
N PHE A 414 5.24 -17.58 -6.48
CA PHE A 414 4.39 -17.17 -7.59
C PHE A 414 3.10 -17.97 -7.68
N LYS A 415 3.08 -19.26 -7.32
CA LYS A 415 1.89 -20.13 -7.35
C LYS A 415 0.71 -19.54 -6.57
N ALA A 416 1.01 -18.81 -5.48
CA ALA A 416 0.03 -18.05 -4.71
C ALA A 416 -0.62 -16.86 -5.46
N LYS A 417 -0.12 -16.47 -6.63
CA LYS A 417 -0.59 -15.30 -7.39
C LYS A 417 -1.28 -15.73 -8.68
N SER A 418 -2.54 -15.33 -8.87
CA SER A 418 -3.29 -15.64 -10.10
C SER A 418 -2.63 -15.06 -11.35
N VAL A 419 -2.55 -15.87 -12.41
CA VAL A 419 -2.03 -15.46 -13.72
C VAL A 419 -3.17 -14.91 -14.57
N LYS A 420 -3.18 -13.60 -14.86
CA LYS A 420 -4.10 -13.03 -15.85
C LYS A 420 -3.79 -13.65 -17.22
N THR A 421 -4.77 -14.37 -17.78
CA THR A 421 -4.69 -15.17 -19.01
C THR A 421 -4.63 -14.36 -20.31
N ARG A 422 -5.00 -13.07 -20.28
CA ARG A 422 -5.27 -12.28 -21.50
C ARG A 422 -4.11 -11.48 -22.10
N THR A 423 -2.89 -11.54 -21.55
CA THR A 423 -1.77 -10.76 -22.10
C THR A 423 -0.83 -11.65 -22.87
N GLU A 424 -0.69 -11.42 -24.17
CA GLU A 424 0.33 -12.05 -25.00
C GLU A 424 1.73 -11.69 -24.47
N ARG A 425 2.61 -12.67 -24.32
CA ARG A 425 3.93 -12.50 -23.67
C ARG A 425 5.05 -12.89 -24.63
N LYS A 426 5.30 -12.01 -25.60
CA LYS A 426 6.25 -12.24 -26.72
C LYS A 426 7.68 -12.53 -26.26
N TYR A 427 8.10 -12.05 -25.08
CA TYR A 427 9.46 -12.20 -24.56
C TYR A 427 9.64 -13.34 -23.57
N LEU A 428 8.65 -14.24 -23.41
CA LEU A 428 8.81 -15.45 -22.60
C LEU A 428 9.15 -16.64 -23.49
N PRO A 429 10.08 -17.51 -23.07
CA PRO A 429 10.36 -18.75 -23.79
C PRO A 429 9.10 -19.59 -23.88
N SER A 430 8.94 -20.28 -25.00
CA SER A 430 7.94 -21.31 -25.22
C SER A 430 8.13 -22.48 -24.25
N VAL A 431 7.11 -23.31 -24.11
CA VAL A 431 7.20 -24.54 -23.29
C VAL A 431 8.31 -25.45 -23.81
N SER A 432 8.41 -25.58 -25.15
CA SER A 432 9.45 -26.39 -25.79
C SER A 432 10.86 -25.86 -25.54
N GLU A 433 11.05 -24.54 -25.50
CA GLU A 433 12.34 -23.93 -25.15
C GLU A 433 12.69 -24.19 -23.68
N LEU A 434 11.73 -24.00 -22.75
CA LEU A 434 11.94 -24.27 -21.32
C LEU A 434 12.35 -25.73 -21.06
N LEU A 435 11.71 -26.69 -21.74
CA LEU A 435 12.02 -28.11 -21.62
C LEU A 435 13.41 -28.49 -22.15
N LYS A 436 13.99 -27.67 -23.04
CA LYS A 436 15.33 -27.86 -23.61
C LYS A 436 16.43 -27.13 -22.84
N MET A 437 16.08 -26.31 -21.85
CA MET A 437 17.06 -25.57 -21.06
C MET A 437 17.82 -26.53 -20.13
N ALA A 438 19.11 -26.71 -20.39
CA ALA A 438 19.99 -27.60 -19.62
C ALA A 438 19.93 -27.31 -18.10
N GLU A 439 19.76 -26.04 -17.74
CA GLU A 439 19.75 -25.55 -16.36
C GLU A 439 18.53 -26.04 -15.55
N ILE A 440 17.40 -26.34 -16.21
CA ILE A 440 16.12 -26.67 -15.55
C ILE A 440 15.42 -27.93 -16.07
N HIS A 441 15.85 -28.52 -17.19
CA HIS A 441 15.16 -29.65 -17.80
C HIS A 441 14.93 -30.83 -16.83
N SER A 442 15.88 -31.07 -15.91
CA SER A 442 15.80 -32.15 -14.92
C SER A 442 14.68 -31.96 -13.90
N ILE A 443 14.28 -30.71 -13.60
CA ILE A 443 13.26 -30.35 -12.60
C ILE A 443 11.86 -30.13 -13.20
N LEU A 444 11.71 -30.15 -14.53
CA LEU A 444 10.42 -29.97 -15.20
C LEU A 444 9.71 -31.31 -15.41
N CYS A 445 8.38 -31.32 -15.28
CA CYS A 445 7.57 -32.44 -15.73
C CYS A 445 7.44 -32.40 -17.26
N PRO A 446 7.56 -33.56 -17.95
CA PRO A 446 7.29 -33.62 -19.37
C PRO A 446 5.83 -33.20 -19.65
N PRO A 447 5.56 -32.57 -20.81
CA PRO A 447 4.21 -32.19 -21.17
C PRO A 447 3.36 -33.46 -21.18
N LYS A 448 2.30 -33.51 -20.37
CA LYS A 448 1.32 -34.60 -20.43
C LYS A 448 0.84 -34.66 -21.87
N SER A 449 1.21 -35.72 -22.59
CA SER A 449 0.57 -36.04 -23.87
C SER A 449 -0.93 -36.01 -23.58
N LYS A 450 -1.69 -35.22 -24.34
CA LYS A 450 -3.14 -35.32 -24.29
C LYS A 450 -3.46 -36.74 -24.74
N VAL A 451 -3.60 -37.66 -23.79
CA VAL A 451 -4.28 -38.92 -24.03
C VAL A 451 -5.68 -38.50 -24.43
N ASN A 452 -6.01 -38.66 -25.71
CA ASN A 452 -7.38 -38.58 -26.17
C ASN A 452 -8.15 -39.58 -25.29
N LYS A 453 -8.98 -39.07 -24.38
CA LYS A 453 -10.01 -39.89 -23.76
C LYS A 453 -10.98 -40.21 -24.89
N GLU A 454 -10.77 -41.33 -25.56
CA GLU A 454 -11.86 -42.01 -26.25
C GLU A 454 -12.91 -42.32 -25.18
N ASN A 455 -14.12 -41.79 -25.38
CA ASN A 455 -15.25 -42.06 -24.52
C ASN A 455 -15.56 -43.56 -24.60
N PRO A 456 -15.60 -44.30 -23.49
CA PRO A 456 -16.31 -45.56 -23.49
C PRO A 456 -17.80 -45.23 -23.52
N THR A 457 -18.43 -45.41 -24.67
CA THR A 457 -19.90 -45.52 -24.77
C THR A 457 -20.30 -46.87 -24.20
N ASP A 458 -20.52 -46.92 -22.89
CA ASP A 458 -21.27 -48.03 -22.28
C ASP A 458 -22.77 -47.74 -22.45
N GLY A 459 -23.43 -48.67 -23.14
CA GLY A 459 -24.82 -48.56 -23.57
C GLY A 459 -25.81 -48.55 -22.41
N VAL A 460 -26.61 -47.50 -22.36
CA VAL A 460 -27.88 -47.49 -21.63
C VAL A 460 -28.97 -47.72 -22.68
N THR A 461 -29.60 -48.89 -22.66
CA THR A 461 -30.82 -49.16 -23.42
C THR A 461 -31.97 -48.37 -22.78
N LEU A 462 -32.52 -47.42 -23.54
CA LEU A 462 -33.69 -46.64 -23.16
C LEU A 462 -34.93 -47.27 -23.79
N ASP A 463 -36.08 -47.20 -23.12
CA ASP A 463 -37.36 -47.58 -23.71
C ASP A 463 -37.85 -46.54 -24.75
N ASP A 464 -38.98 -46.81 -25.42
CA ASP A 464 -39.59 -45.90 -26.41
C ASP A 464 -39.97 -44.52 -25.84
N ASN A 465 -39.92 -44.35 -24.52
CA ASN A 465 -40.17 -43.09 -23.81
C ASN A 465 -38.87 -42.44 -23.28
N GLY A 466 -37.69 -43.00 -23.56
CA GLY A 466 -36.40 -42.45 -23.16
C GLY A 466 -35.97 -42.73 -21.72
N TYR A 467 -36.54 -43.73 -21.06
CA TYR A 467 -36.17 -44.12 -19.69
C TYR A 467 -35.23 -45.35 -19.65
N PRO A 468 -34.23 -45.39 -18.74
CA PRO A 468 -33.33 -46.55 -18.61
C PRO A 468 -34.10 -47.81 -18.21
N ILE A 469 -33.95 -48.87 -19.01
CA ILE A 469 -34.51 -50.19 -18.68
C ILE A 469 -33.64 -50.78 -17.56
N LEU A 470 -34.21 -50.97 -16.37
CA LEU A 470 -33.58 -51.68 -15.26
C LEU A 470 -33.95 -53.16 -15.37
N ASP A 471 -32.99 -54.01 -15.71
CA ASP A 471 -33.16 -55.47 -15.68
C ASP A 471 -33.42 -55.93 -14.23
N THR A 472 -34.54 -56.61 -14.00
CA THR A 472 -34.87 -57.29 -12.73
C THR A 472 -34.18 -58.63 -12.59
#